data_AF-A0A2L1S8F8-F1
#
_entry.id   AF-A0A2L1S8F8-F1
#
_cell.length_a   1.000
_cell.length_b   1.000
_cell.length_c   1.000
_cell.angle_alpha   90.00
_cell.angle_beta   90.00
_cell.angle_gamma   90.00
#
_symmetry.space_group_name_H-M   'P 1'
#
loop_
_entity.id
_entity.type
_entity.pdbx_description
1 polymer ?
#
loop_
_entity_poly.entity_id
_entity_poly.type
_entity_poly.pdbx_seq_one_letter_code
_entity_poly.pdbx_strand_id
1 'polypeptide(L)' 'MARKPTARTEFVMFDIVYEDGSQRSNRKVDASLLGGLDGDEPARAAIMEQDRVISEKSGMPPLEIKSIKRSGK' A
#
# COMPACT_ATOMS: atom_id res chain seq x y z
N MET A 1 -16.43 30.17 11.37
CA MET A 1 -15.27 29.72 10.57
C MET A 1 -15.64 28.39 9.92
N ALA A 2 -15.95 28.37 8.63
CA ALA A 2 -16.35 27.14 7.94
C ALA A 2 -15.10 26.25 7.75
N ARG A 3 -15.06 25.08 8.40
CA ARG A 3 -14.04 24.07 8.11
C ARG A 3 -14.29 23.60 6.67
N LYS A 4 -13.35 23.85 5.75
CA LYS A 4 -13.36 23.27 4.40
C LYS A 4 -13.65 21.78 4.52
N PRO A 5 -14.50 21.18 3.68
CA PRO A 5 -14.65 19.74 3.66
C PRO A 5 -13.28 19.14 3.37
N THR A 6 -12.70 18.48 4.36
CA THR A 6 -11.51 17.65 4.17
C THR A 6 -11.90 16.56 3.20
N ALA A 7 -11.23 16.50 2.04
CA ALA A 7 -11.40 15.40 1.10
C ALA A 7 -11.31 14.09 1.89
N ARG A 8 -12.34 13.25 1.78
CA ARG A 8 -12.32 11.93 2.40
C ARG A 8 -11.33 11.11 1.59
N THR A 9 -10.10 10.99 2.08
CA THR A 9 -9.15 10.03 1.51
C THR A 9 -9.64 8.64 1.87
N GLU A 10 -10.20 7.94 0.88
CA GLU A 10 -10.57 6.55 1.01
C GLU A 10 -9.31 5.69 0.81
N PHE A 11 -9.17 4.65 1.63
CA PHE A 11 -8.03 3.75 1.55
C PHE A 11 -8.52 2.33 1.32
N VAL A 12 -7.81 1.61 0.45
CA VAL A 12 -7.98 0.17 0.29
C VAL A 12 -6.84 -0.53 1.02
N MET A 13 -7.17 -1.60 1.74
CA MET A 13 -6.20 -2.40 2.47
C MET A 13 -5.70 -3.57 1.63
N PHE A 14 -4.41 -3.87 1.76
CA PHE A 14 -3.76 -4.98 1.09
C PHE A 14 -2.95 -5.83 2.06
N ASP A 15 -2.97 -7.14 1.80
CA ASP A 15 -2.11 -8.14 2.39
C ASP A 15 -0.97 -8.46 1.41
N ILE A 16 0.26 -8.40 1.92
CA ILE A 16 1.49 -8.54 1.12
C ILE A 16 2.25 -9.74 1.62
N VAL A 17 2.67 -10.58 0.69
CA VAL A 17 3.62 -11.67 0.94
C VAL A 17 4.93 -11.30 0.27
N TYR A 18 6.03 -11.44 1.01
CA TYR A 18 7.38 -11.18 0.53
C TYR A 18 8.07 -12.47 0.10
N GLU A 19 9.18 -12.35 -0.62
CA GLU A 19 9.96 -13.50 -1.11
C GLU A 19 10.55 -14.35 0.01
N ASP A 20 10.84 -13.76 1.17
CA ASP A 20 11.32 -14.46 2.36
C ASP A 20 10.22 -15.27 3.09
N GLY A 21 8.98 -15.24 2.58
CA GLY A 21 7.82 -15.90 3.18
C GLY A 21 7.16 -15.10 4.30
N SER A 22 7.68 -13.93 4.65
CA SER A 22 7.02 -13.03 5.60
C SER A 22 5.76 -12.42 4.99
N GLN A 23 4.82 -12.04 5.86
CA GLN A 23 3.58 -11.39 5.46
C GLN A 23 3.40 -10.07 6.22
N ARG A 24 2.95 -9.04 5.52
CA ARG A 24 2.47 -7.78 6.12
C ARG A 24 1.00 -7.58 5.75
N SER A 25 0.16 -7.44 6.75
CA SER A 25 -1.27 -7.19 6.58
C SER A 25 -1.59 -5.71 6.66
N ASN A 26 -2.78 -5.33 6.19
CA ASN A 26 -3.37 -3.99 6.38
C ASN A 26 -2.53 -2.83 5.81
N ARG A 27 -1.82 -3.05 4.70
CA ARG A 27 -1.17 -1.94 3.99
C ARG A 27 -2.19 -1.06 3.30
N LYS A 28 -2.14 0.23 3.62
CA LYS A 28 -3.07 1.22 3.09
C LYS A 28 -2.55 1.77 1.77
N VAL A 29 -3.38 1.70 0.75
CA VAL A 29 -3.18 2.37 -0.53
C VAL A 29 -4.35 3.33 -0.73
N ASP A 30 -4.04 4.53 -1.22
CA ASP A 30 -5.07 5.53 -1.54
C ASP A 30 -6.00 4.98 -2.62
N ALA A 31 -7.30 4.96 -2.36
CA ALA A 31 -8.29 4.46 -3.29
C ALA A 31 -8.33 5.28 -4.59
N SER A 32 -7.90 6.54 -4.56
CA SER A 32 -7.79 7.40 -5.74
C SER A 32 -6.72 6.92 -6.73
N LEU A 33 -5.74 6.13 -6.26
CA LEU A 33 -4.72 5.49 -7.11
C LEU A 33 -5.24 4.18 -7.74
N LEU A 34 -6.42 3.70 -7.32
CA LEU A 34 -6.95 2.39 -7.68
C LEU A 34 -8.23 2.55 -8.52
N GLY A 35 -8.52 1.57 -9.37
CA GLY A 35 -9.77 1.55 -10.14
C GLY A 35 -9.73 2.31 -11.47
N GLY A 36 -8.54 2.68 -11.95
CA GLY A 36 -8.31 3.04 -13.36
C GLY A 36 -8.27 1.82 -14.28
N LEU A 37 -7.84 2.00 -15.54
CA LEU A 37 -7.67 0.91 -16.52
C LEU A 37 -6.73 -0.19 -16.00
N ASP A 38 -5.74 0.20 -15.21
CA ASP A 38 -4.70 -0.68 -14.64
C ASP A 38 -5.15 -1.35 -13.32
N GLY A 39 -6.39 -1.12 -12.88
CA GLY A 39 -7.00 -1.78 -11.72
C GLY A 39 -6.23 -1.55 -10.41
N ASP A 40 -5.47 -2.57 -9.99
CA ASP A 40 -4.68 -2.62 -8.75
C ASP A 40 -3.17 -2.53 -8.96
N GLU A 41 -2.69 -2.45 -10.21
CA GLU A 41 -1.25 -2.34 -10.48
C GLU A 41 -0.57 -1.16 -9.75
N PRO A 42 -1.19 0.03 -9.64
CA PRO A 42 -0.63 1.15 -8.88
C PRO A 42 -0.44 0.85 -7.38
N ALA A 43 -1.17 -0.12 -6.83
CA ALA A 43 -1.02 -0.54 -5.44
C ALA A 43 0.39 -1.06 -5.17
N ARG A 44 0.98 -1.80 -6.11
CA ARG A 44 2.31 -2.36 -5.97
C ARG A 44 3.37 -1.27 -5.83
N ALA A 45 3.32 -0.26 -6.70
CA ALA A 45 4.24 0.87 -6.64
C ALA A 45 4.10 1.66 -5.34
N ALA A 46 2.87 1.96 -4.92
CA ALA A 46 2.60 2.70 -3.69
C ALA A 46 3.11 1.95 -2.44
N ILE A 47 2.94 0.63 -2.42
CA ILE A 47 3.41 -0.22 -1.31
C ILE A 47 4.94 -0.30 -1.30
N MET A 48 5.59 -0.50 -2.46
CA MET A 48 7.06 -0.54 -2.55
C MET A 48 7.69 0.77 -2.06
N GLU A 49 7.10 1.92 -2.40
CA GLU A 49 7.58 3.22 -1.93
C GLU A 49 7.44 3.34 -0.41
N GLN A 50 6.31 2.89 0.16
CA GLN A 50 6.15 2.86 1.62
C GLN A 50 7.17 1.93 2.30
N ASP A 51 7.43 0.76 1.73
CA ASP A 51 8.41 -0.19 2.26
C ASP A 51 9.82 0.40 2.21
N ARG A 52 10.18 1.10 1.12
CA ARG A 52 11.44 1.83 1.02
C ARG A 52 11.59 2.88 2.13
N VAL A 53 10.57 3.70 2.36
CA VAL A 53 10.59 4.72 3.43
C VAL A 53 10.72 4.07 4.82
N ILE A 54 10.11 2.90 5.02
CA ILE A 54 10.22 2.16 6.29
C ILE A 54 11.60 1.52 6.44
N SER A 55 12.17 1.00 5.37
CA SER A 55 13.53 0.48 5.32
C SER A 55 14.57 1.55 5.63
N GLU A 56 14.43 2.73 5.03
CA GLU A 56 15.29 3.88 5.32
C GLU A 56 15.21 4.29 6.80
N LYS A 57 14.02 4.24 7.41
CA LYS A 57 13.83 4.56 8.83
C LYS A 57 14.26 3.46 9.80
N SER A 58 14.14 2.20 9.40
CA SER A 58 14.44 1.03 10.26
C SER A 58 15.87 0.53 10.12
N GLY A 59 16.59 0.94 9.08
CA GLY A 59 17.92 0.43 8.75
C GLY A 59 17.93 -1.00 8.19
N MET A 60 16.75 -1.57 7.90
CA MET A 60 16.62 -2.89 7.30
C MET A 60 16.37 -2.76 5.78
N PRO A 61 17.00 -3.59 4.94
CA PRO A 61 16.75 -3.55 3.49
C PRO A 61 15.28 -3.83 3.18
N PRO A 62 14.71 -3.17 2.15
CA PRO A 62 13.33 -3.42 1.74
C PRO A 62 13.22 -4.85 1.19
N LEU A 63 12.17 -5.55 1.63
CA LEU A 63 11.89 -6.90 1.16
C LEU A 63 11.20 -6.85 -0.20
N GLU A 64 11.56 -7.79 -1.08
CA GLU A 64 10.89 -7.91 -2.37
C GLU A 64 9.49 -8.50 -2.22
N ILE A 65 8.52 -7.81 -2.83
CA ILE A 65 7.13 -8.22 -2.81
C ILE A 65 6.90 -9.36 -3.80
N LYS A 66 6.51 -10.52 -3.27
CA LYS A 66 6.12 -11.70 -4.03
C LYS A 66 4.70 -11.60 -4.56
N SER A 67 3.77 -11.21 -3.69
CA SER A 67 2.36 -11.07 -4.08
C SER A 67 1.63 -10.04 -3.21
N ILE A 68 0.58 -9.46 -3.78
CA ILE A 68 -0.28 -8.47 -3.12
C ILE A 68 -1.73 -8.89 -3.35
N LYS A 69 -2.54 -8.90 -2.30
CA LYS A 69 -3.97 -9.19 -2.36
C LYS A 69 -4.77 -8.12 -1.63
N ARG A 70 -5.90 -7.66 -2.18
CA ARG A 70 -6.84 -6.80 -1.43
C ARG A 70 -7.35 -7.55 -0.20
N SER A 71 -7.23 -6.93 0.97
CA SER A 71 -7.72 -7.47 2.23
C SER A 71 -9.25 -7.33 2.28
N GLY A 72 -9.95 -8.38 2.72
CA GLY A 72 -11.42 -8.41 2.77
C GLY A 72 -12.12 -8.94 1.51
N LYS A 73 -11.38 -9.53 0.56
CA LYS A 73 -11.92 -10.26 -0.60
C LYS A 73 -11.63 -11.75 -0.53
#